data_AF-A0A0A9F6X8-F1
#
_entry.id   AF-A0A0A9F6X8-F1
#
_cell.length_a   1.000
_cell.length_b   1.000
_cell.length_c   1.000
_cell.angle_alpha   90.00
_cell.angle_beta   90.00
_cell.angle_gamma   90.00
#
_symmetry.space_group_name_H-M   'P 1'
#
loop_
_entity.id
_entity.type
_entity.pdbx_description
1 polymer ?
#
loop_
_entity_poly.entity_id
_entity_poly.type
_entity_poly.pdbx_seq_one_letter_code
_entity_poly.pdbx_strand_id
1 'polypeptide(L)'
;MSWFLQVPSMRQLHLHVISQDFNSASLKNKKHWNSFTTAFFLDSVDVIEEIEQHGSATTSRDDKVLAMELRCHRCRSAHPNIPKLKSHIANCKSSFPSHLLQKNRLLSSSTMHMDCT
;
A
#
# COMPACT_ATOMS: atom_id res chain seq x y z
N MET A 1 5.49 -9.22 1.38
CA MET A 1 6.14 -7.93 1.05
C MET A 1 5.60 -7.46 -0.28
N SER A 2 5.43 -6.15 -0.46
CA SER A 2 4.88 -5.53 -1.66
C SER A 2 5.77 -4.35 -2.07
N TRP A 3 5.86 -4.10 -3.38
CA TRP A 3 6.72 -3.09 -3.97
C TRP A 3 5.86 -2.02 -4.63
N PHE A 4 6.10 -0.76 -4.29
CA PHE A 4 5.24 0.33 -4.72
C PHE A 4 6.01 1.61 -5.03
N LEU A 5 5.50 2.34 -6.01
CA LEU A 5 6.01 3.64 -6.42
C LEU A 5 5.15 4.74 -5.79
N GLN A 6 5.80 5.65 -5.07
CA GLN A 6 5.15 6.83 -4.53
C GLN A 6 5.31 7.98 -5.52
N VAL A 7 4.27 8.80 -5.68
CA VAL A 7 4.39 10.08 -6.39
C VAL A 7 5.57 10.86 -5.75
N PRO A 8 6.63 11.18 -6.52
CA PRO A 8 7.87 11.62 -5.94
C PRO A 8 7.72 12.94 -5.18
N SER A 9 8.10 12.94 -3.90
CA SER A 9 8.42 14.18 -3.16
C SER A 9 9.83 14.68 -3.47
N MET A 10 10.66 13.84 -4.11
CA MET A 10 12.06 14.09 -4.49
C MET A 10 12.27 13.77 -5.98
N ARG A 11 13.34 14.28 -6.59
CA ARG A 11 13.54 14.20 -8.05
C ARG A 11 13.93 12.80 -8.57
N GLN A 12 14.47 11.93 -7.71
CA GLN A 12 14.90 10.58 -8.09
C GLN A 12 13.77 9.57 -7.94
N LEU A 13 13.89 8.43 -8.64
CA LEU A 13 12.97 7.31 -8.48
C LEU A 13 13.22 6.63 -7.13
N HIS A 14 12.17 6.49 -6.33
CA HIS A 14 12.21 5.77 -5.05
C HIS A 14 11.17 4.66 -5.04
N LEU A 15 11.63 3.44 -4.77
CA LEU A 15 10.78 2.28 -4.64
C LEU A 15 10.58 1.97 -3.15
N HIS A 16 9.33 1.89 -2.71
CA HIS A 16 8.99 1.62 -1.33
C HIS A 16 8.70 0.13 -1.13
N VAL A 17 9.42 -0.47 -0.19
CA VAL A 17 9.16 -1.83 0.30
C VAL A 17 8.65 -1.71 1.73
N ILE A 18 7.38 -2.00 1.94
CA ILE A 18 6.70 -1.77 3.23
C ILE A 18 5.90 -3.03 3.60
N SER A 19 5.91 -3.37 4.89
CA SER A 19 5.08 -4.43 5.47
C SER A 19 3.62 -3.96 5.65
N GLN A 20 2.67 -4.90 5.55
CA GLN A 20 1.23 -4.60 5.63
C GLN A 20 0.69 -4.47 7.07
N ASP A 21 1.55 -4.57 8.08
CA ASP A 21 1.17 -4.37 9.47
C ASP A 21 1.07 -2.87 9.83
N PHE A 22 1.79 -2.01 9.10
CA PHE A 22 1.83 -0.56 9.31
C PHE A 22 2.11 -0.15 10.77
N ASN A 23 2.84 -0.99 11.52
CA ASN A 23 3.15 -0.79 12.92
C ASN A 23 4.44 0.02 13.09
N SER A 24 4.36 1.33 12.87
CA SER A 24 5.50 2.24 13.03
C SER A 24 5.14 3.48 13.86
N ALA A 25 6.06 3.92 14.72
CA ALA A 25 5.95 5.18 15.46
C ALA A 25 5.94 6.40 14.53
N SER A 26 6.51 6.29 13.33
CA SER A 26 6.59 7.37 12.33
C SER A 26 5.32 7.56 11.50
N LEU A 27 4.38 6.60 11.56
CA LEU A 27 3.04 6.76 10.97
C LEU A 27 2.18 7.63 11.91
N LYS A 28 2.26 8.95 11.74
CA LYS A 28 1.72 9.92 12.71
C LYS A 28 0.46 10.65 12.25
N ASN A 29 0.26 10.82 10.95
CA ASN A 29 -0.80 11.68 10.42
C ASN A 29 -1.56 11.00 9.27
N LYS A 30 -2.70 11.62 8.92
CA LYS A 30 -3.60 11.14 7.85
C LYS A 30 -2.92 11.08 6.49
N LYS A 31 -2.08 12.06 6.17
CA LYS A 31 -1.33 12.11 4.92
C LYS A 31 -0.42 10.89 4.75
N HIS A 32 0.34 10.53 5.80
CA HIS A 32 1.21 9.34 5.78
C HIS A 32 0.41 8.05 5.56
N TRP A 33 -0.76 7.93 6.20
CA TRP A 33 -1.61 6.76 5.99
C TRP A 33 -2.11 6.68 4.55
N ASN A 34 -2.79 7.74 4.10
CA ASN A 34 -3.42 7.76 2.79
C ASN A 34 -2.39 7.68 1.65
N SER A 35 -1.16 8.16 1.84
CA SER A 35 -0.10 8.04 0.83
C SER A 35 0.38 6.61 0.59
N PHE A 36 0.08 5.65 1.49
CA PHE A 36 0.45 4.24 1.34
C PHE A 36 -0.75 3.31 1.12
N THR A 37 -1.98 3.77 1.39
CA THR A 37 -3.18 2.89 1.38
C THR A 37 -4.27 3.37 0.42
N THR A 38 -3.94 4.25 -0.51
CA THR A 38 -4.83 4.74 -1.57
C THR A 38 -4.14 4.63 -2.93
N ALA A 39 -4.84 5.01 -4.00
CA ALA A 39 -4.28 5.08 -5.36
C ALA A 39 -3.09 6.04 -5.50
N PHE A 40 -2.77 6.83 -4.46
CA PHE A 40 -1.52 7.60 -4.39
C PHE A 40 -0.27 6.70 -4.36
N PHE A 41 -0.43 5.44 -3.94
CA PHE A 41 0.62 4.43 -3.87
C PHE A 41 0.44 3.45 -5.02
N LEU A 42 1.25 3.62 -6.08
CA LEU A 42 1.13 2.83 -7.30
C LEU A 42 1.79 1.47 -7.09
N ASP A 43 1.10 0.39 -7.43
CA ASP A 43 1.67 -0.95 -7.38
C ASP A 43 2.71 -1.12 -8.50
N SER A 44 3.88 -1.66 -8.14
CA SER A 44 4.97 -1.82 -9.11
C SER A 44 4.59 -2.70 -10.30
N VAL A 45 3.78 -3.74 -10.11
CA VAL A 45 3.35 -4.61 -11.21
C VAL A 45 2.44 -3.84 -12.17
N ASP A 46 1.55 -2.99 -11.64
CA ASP A 46 0.68 -2.16 -12.48
C ASP A 46 1.50 -1.11 -13.25
N VAL A 47 2.52 -0.51 -12.61
CA VAL A 47 3.40 0.46 -13.28
C VAL A 47 4.28 -0.18 -14.35
N ILE A 48 4.82 -1.38 -14.10
CA ILE A 48 5.60 -2.12 -15.09
C ILE A 48 4.71 -2.45 -16.30
N GLU A 49 3.50 -2.98 -16.07
CA GLU A 49 2.54 -3.28 -17.14
C GLU A 49 2.18 -2.03 -17.94
N GLU A 50 1.99 -0.88 -17.29
CA GLU A 50 1.67 0.38 -17.97
C GLU A 50 2.83 0.87 -18.86
N ILE A 51 4.06 0.80 -18.36
CA ILE A 51 5.26 1.20 -19.09
C ILE A 51 5.49 0.26 -20.29
N GLU A 52 5.32 -1.04 -20.12
CA GLU A 52 5.47 -2.01 -21.21
C GLU A 52 4.45 -1.78 -22.34
N GLN A 53 3.23 -1.35 -22.00
CA GLN A 53 2.16 -1.13 -22.98
C GLN A 53 2.19 0.25 -23.63
N HIS A 54 2.49 1.30 -22.87
CA HIS A 54 2.32 2.69 -23.29
C HIS A 54 3.63 3.48 -23.35
N GLY A 55 4.76 2.88 -22.95
CA GLY A 55 6.07 3.52 -22.93
C GLY A 55 6.28 4.53 -21.80
N SER A 56 5.28 4.74 -20.94
CA SER A 56 5.34 5.65 -19.78
C SER A 56 4.32 5.25 -18.72
N ALA A 57 4.52 5.73 -17.49
CA ALA A 57 3.58 5.52 -16.37
C ALA A 57 2.77 6.78 -16.08
N THR A 58 1.47 6.65 -15.88
CA THR A 58 0.60 7.77 -15.54
C THR A 58 0.69 8.04 -14.04
N THR A 59 1.25 9.19 -13.67
CA THR A 59 1.27 9.63 -12.27
C THR A 59 0.13 10.62 -12.01
N SER A 60 -0.96 10.19 -11.37
CA SER A 60 -2.01 11.12 -10.93
C SER A 60 -1.62 11.75 -9.58
N ARG A 61 -1.39 13.07 -9.57
CA ARG A 61 -1.16 13.88 -8.36
C ARG A 61 -2.48 14.36 -7.74
N ASP A 62 -3.47 13.48 -7.60
CA ASP A 62 -4.70 13.90 -6.94
C ASP A 62 -4.50 13.99 -5.42
N ASP A 63 -3.91 15.08 -4.95
CA ASP A 63 -3.64 15.27 -3.52
C ASP A 63 -4.91 15.24 -2.65
N LYS A 64 -6.11 15.31 -3.25
CA LYS A 64 -7.37 15.16 -2.53
C LYS A 64 -7.49 13.79 -1.87
N VAL A 65 -6.93 12.72 -2.45
CA VAL A 65 -6.93 11.38 -1.80
C VAL A 65 -6.17 11.40 -0.47
N LEU A 66 -5.20 12.30 -0.29
CA LEU A 66 -4.44 12.42 0.97
C LEU A 66 -5.28 13.02 2.11
N ALA A 67 -6.32 13.79 1.80
CA ALA A 67 -7.22 14.41 2.77
C ALA A 67 -8.43 13.53 3.14
N MET A 68 -8.66 12.44 2.39
CA MET A 68 -9.78 11.51 2.61
C MET A 68 -9.81 10.91 4.02
N GLU A 69 -10.96 10.35 4.38
CA GLU A 69 -11.13 9.68 5.66
C GLU A 69 -10.14 8.51 5.86
N LEU A 70 -9.80 8.24 7.11
CA LEU A 70 -8.90 7.12 7.43
C LEU A 70 -9.66 5.81 7.33
N ARG A 71 -9.35 5.00 6.32
CA ARG A 71 -9.95 3.66 6.17
C ARG A 71 -8.93 2.56 6.41
N CYS A 72 -9.35 1.49 7.08
CA CYS A 72 -8.55 0.28 7.20
C CYS A 72 -8.23 -0.31 5.82
N HIS A 73 -6.97 -0.71 5.58
CA HIS A 73 -6.53 -1.28 4.29
C HIS A 73 -7.07 -2.70 4.04
N ARG A 74 -7.65 -3.36 5.06
CA ARG A 74 -8.27 -4.69 4.98
C ARG A 74 -9.78 -4.60 4.84
N CYS A 75 -10.46 -4.12 5.88
CA CYS A 75 -11.92 -4.13 5.96
C CYS A 75 -12.60 -2.82 5.52
N ARG A 76 -11.82 -1.78 5.18
CA ARG A 76 -12.32 -0.46 4.74
C ARG A 76 -13.12 0.33 5.77
N SER A 77 -13.20 -0.10 7.04
CA SER A 77 -13.85 0.66 8.12
C SER A 77 -13.21 2.03 8.30
N ALA A 78 -14.04 3.05 8.51
CA ALA A 78 -13.60 4.43 8.73
C ALA A 78 -13.21 4.65 10.20
N HIS A 79 -12.16 5.43 10.42
CA HIS A 79 -11.65 5.79 11.75
C HIS A 79 -11.43 7.30 11.86
N PRO A 80 -11.65 7.89 13.05
CA PRO A 80 -11.57 9.34 13.20
C PRO A 80 -10.12 9.86 13.33
N ASN A 81 -9.18 9.02 13.74
CA ASN A 81 -7.78 9.40 13.93
C ASN A 81 -6.82 8.20 13.84
N ILE A 82 -5.52 8.49 13.70
CA ILE A 82 -4.46 7.49 13.54
C ILE A 82 -4.36 6.53 14.75
N PRO A 83 -4.44 6.96 16.02
CA PRO A 83 -4.42 6.03 17.15
C PRO A 83 -5.52 4.98 17.11
N LYS A 84 -6.78 5.38 16.85
CA LYS A 84 -7.90 4.44 16.74
C LYS A 84 -7.75 3.50 15.53
N LEU A 85 -7.23 4.01 14.42
CA LEU A 85 -6.93 3.19 13.25
C LEU A 85 -5.84 2.14 13.56
N LYS A 86 -4.74 2.52 14.20
CA LYS A 86 -3.66 1.59 14.57
C LYS A 86 -4.16 0.49 15.51
N SER A 87 -4.93 0.87 16.52
CA SER A 87 -5.57 -0.08 17.45
C SER A 87 -6.48 -1.07 16.70
N HIS A 88 -7.23 -0.60 15.70
CA HIS A 88 -8.03 -1.47 14.84
C HIS A 88 -7.15 -2.42 14.00
N ILE A 89 -6.14 -1.91 13.30
CA ILE A 89 -5.28 -2.72 12.41
C ILE A 89 -4.62 -3.87 13.17
N ALA A 90 -4.13 -3.61 14.39
CA ALA A 90 -3.52 -4.64 15.24
C ALA A 90 -4.45 -5.83 15.54
N ASN A 91 -5.77 -5.63 15.44
CA ASN A 91 -6.78 -6.63 15.76
C ASN A 91 -7.64 -7.02 14.54
N CYS A 92 -7.39 -6.44 13.36
CA CYS A 92 -8.23 -6.63 12.19
C CYS A 92 -7.98 -8.00 11.55
N LYS A 93 -8.97 -8.89 11.63
CA LYS A 93 -8.91 -10.26 11.07
C LYS A 93 -9.44 -10.37 9.64
N SER A 94 -9.90 -9.27 9.04
CA SER A 94 -10.38 -9.29 7.66
C SER A 94 -9.24 -9.63 6.70
N SER A 95 -9.58 -10.39 5.67
CA SER A 95 -8.67 -10.71 4.57
C SER A 95 -8.25 -9.44 3.83
N PHE A 96 -7.10 -9.50 3.16
CA PHE A 96 -6.71 -8.45 2.25
C PHE A 96 -7.66 -8.40 1.04
N PRO A 97 -7.84 -7.22 0.43
CA PRO A 97 -8.52 -7.10 -0.85
C PRO A 97 -7.96 -8.08 -1.89
N SER A 98 -8.85 -8.68 -2.69
CA SER A 98 -8.50 -9.71 -3.68
C SER A 98 -7.41 -9.28 -4.66
N HIS A 99 -7.41 -8.02 -5.10
CA HIS A 99 -6.41 -7.48 -6.02
C HIS A 99 -4.96 -7.53 -5.46
N LEU A 100 -4.80 -7.48 -4.13
CA LEU A 100 -3.49 -7.59 -3.48
C LEU A 100 -3.04 -9.05 -3.27
N LEU A 101 -3.99 -9.99 -3.29
CA LEU A 101 -3.70 -11.42 -3.15
C LEU A 101 -3.36 -12.08 -4.49
N GLN A 102 -3.59 -11.39 -5.60
CA GLN A 102 -3.30 -11.85 -6.95
C GLN A 102 -1.89 -11.40 -7.38
N LYS A 103 -1.33 -12.08 -8.40
CA LYS A 103 -0.05 -11.75 -9.06
C LYS A 103 1.15 -11.62 -8.10
N ASN A 104 1.21 -12.41 -7.02
CA ASN A 104 2.27 -12.36 -6.00
C ASN A 104 2.52 -10.96 -5.39
N ARG A 105 1.54 -10.05 -5.45
CA ARG A 105 1.66 -8.69 -4.89
C ARG A 105 1.81 -8.71 -3.37
N LEU A 106 1.23 -9.71 -2.70
CA LEU A 106 1.47 -10.00 -1.29
C LEU A 106 2.07 -11.39 -1.13
N LEU A 107 3.33 -11.44 -0.71
CA LEU A 107 3.93 -12.68 -0.21
C LEU A 107 3.20 -13.10 1.09
N SER A 108 2.44 -14.19 1.02
CA SER A 108 1.88 -14.88 2.19
C SER A 108 2.92 -15.84 2.77
N SER A 109 2.91 -16.00 4.10
CA SER A 109 3.77 -16.95 4.82
C SER A 109 3.62 -18.39 4.33
N SER A 110 2.51 -18.72 3.66
CA SER A 110 2.25 -20.07 3.10
C SER A 110 3.10 -20.39 1.86
N THR A 111 3.77 -19.42 1.25
CA THR A 111 4.60 -19.65 0.05
C THR A 111 6.03 -20.08 0.39
N MET A 112 6.38 -20.20 1.68
CA MET A 112 7.69 -20.73 2.11
C MET A 112 7.67 -22.24 2.35
N HIS A 113 6.99 -23.02 1.51
CA HIS A 113 7.33 -24.44 1.38
C HIS A 113 8.38 -24.58 0.29
N MET A 114 9.61 -24.49 0.79
CA MET A 114 10.87 -25.03 0.30
C MET A 114 10.72 -26.04 -0.86
N ASP A 115 10.95 -25.59 -2.09
CA ASP A 115 11.67 -26.39 -3.08
C ASP A 115 13.13 -26.39 -2.61
N CYS A 116 13.49 -27.36 -1.78
CA CYS A 116 14.89 -27.73 -1.57
C CYS A 116 15.00 -29.21 -1.92
N THR A 117 15.86 -29.44 -2.91
CA THR A 117 16.29 -30.71 -3.49
C THR A 117 16.62 -31.77 -2.45
#